data_AF-A0A7J6HAU5-F1
#
_entry.id   AF-A0A7J6HAU5-F1
#
_cell.length_a   1.000
_cell.length_b   1.000
_cell.length_c   1.000
_cell.angle_alpha   90.00
_cell.angle_beta   90.00
_cell.angle_gamma   90.00
#
_symmetry.space_group_name_H-M   'P 1'
#
loop_
_entity.id
_entity.type
_entity.pdbx_description
1 polymer ?
#
loop_
_entity_poly.entity_id
_entity_poly.type
_entity_poly.pdbx_seq_one_letter_code
_entity_poly.pdbx_strand_id
1 'polypeptide(L)'
;MTVIDILFRVDSICKKYEKYDIEKQRDLNANGPEDPFARLYAAFERDIDAALLKSEVASVEKNRASAAALNAEVRRMKARLMEDIPKLRKLAQKKDVDSELLSVKGLSREDIEGRNDLVLALPERIEEIPDGTLNAAKQTGGWKTSGSHKNIKFDSSEGLDTLKNLAHDMSEELDNQVPLVDEIDTKVDKATSDIKNTNVRLKQTLNQVRSSHNFCIDIILLCIILGIVSYLYK
;
A
#
# COMPACT_ATOMS: atom_id res chain seq x y z
N MET A 1 -40.92 37.37 27.52
CA MET A 1 -39.69 36.54 27.48
C MET A 1 -40.14 35.12 27.15
N THR A 2 -39.86 34.67 25.94
CA THR A 2 -40.25 33.36 25.44
C THR A 2 -39.20 32.30 25.78
N VAL A 3 -39.55 31.02 25.74
CA VAL A 3 -38.61 29.91 25.98
C VAL A 3 -37.41 29.97 25.02
N ILE A 4 -37.63 30.43 23.79
CA ILE A 4 -36.59 30.64 22.78
C ILE A 4 -35.63 31.78 23.18
N ASP A 5 -36.15 32.88 23.73
CA ASP A 5 -35.30 33.98 24.23
C ASP A 5 -34.40 33.52 25.38
N ILE A 6 -34.92 32.63 26.24
CA ILE A 6 -34.17 32.06 27.36
C ILE A 6 -33.05 31.15 26.84
N LEU A 7 -33.34 30.26 25.88
CA LEU A 7 -32.36 29.39 25.23
C LEU A 7 -31.21 30.18 24.58
N PHE A 8 -31.52 31.23 23.82
CA PHE A 8 -30.51 32.09 23.20
C PHE A 8 -29.66 32.85 24.23
N ARG A 9 -30.29 33.31 25.32
CA ARG A 9 -29.56 33.94 26.43
C ARG A 9 -28.64 32.96 27.14
N VAL A 10 -29.11 31.73 27.38
CA VAL A 10 -28.31 30.68 28.00
C VAL A 10 -27.13 30.31 27.10
N ASP A 11 -27.35 30.12 25.79
CA ASP A 11 -26.27 29.85 24.82
C ASP A 11 -25.24 31.00 24.79
N SER A 12 -25.72 32.25 24.78
CA SER A 12 -24.84 33.43 24.82
C SER A 12 -24.03 33.52 26.12
N ILE A 13 -24.63 33.13 27.25
CA ILE A 13 -23.95 33.05 28.54
C ILE A 13 -22.91 31.92 28.50
N CYS A 14 -23.29 30.72 28.08
CA CYS A 14 -22.38 29.58 27.93
C CYS A 14 -21.15 29.94 27.07
N LYS A 15 -21.35 30.56 25.90
CA LYS A 15 -20.25 31.07 25.05
C LYS A 15 -19.39 32.12 25.71
N LYS A 16 -19.98 33.05 26.49
CA LYS A 16 -19.22 34.09 27.20
C LYS A 16 -18.30 33.51 28.27
N TYR A 17 -18.68 32.38 28.87
CA TYR A 17 -17.92 31.69 29.91
C TYR A 17 -17.08 30.51 29.39
N GLU A 18 -17.23 30.12 28.13
CA GLU A 18 -16.44 29.09 27.46
C GLU A 18 -14.93 29.34 27.54
N LYS A 19 -14.51 30.61 27.61
CA LYS A 19 -13.10 30.99 27.81
C LYS A 19 -12.55 30.69 29.21
N TYR A 20 -13.40 30.35 30.18
CA TYR A 20 -13.01 29.96 31.53
C TYR A 20 -13.08 28.44 31.72
N ASP A 21 -13.51 27.70 30.69
CA ASP A 21 -13.44 26.24 30.68
C ASP A 21 -11.97 25.86 30.45
N ILE A 22 -11.29 25.56 31.56
CA ILE A 22 -9.85 25.28 31.60
C ILE A 22 -9.56 23.96 30.87
N GLU A 23 -10.43 22.96 30.98
CA GLU A 23 -10.35 21.72 30.20
C GLU A 23 -10.45 22.02 28.70
N LYS A 24 -11.47 22.77 28.27
CA LYS A 24 -11.66 23.06 26.84
C LYS A 24 -10.54 23.92 26.25
N GLN A 25 -10.00 24.88 26.99
CA GLN A 25 -8.83 25.64 26.56
C GLN A 25 -7.55 24.79 26.55
N ARG A 26 -7.42 23.82 27.46
CA ARG A 26 -6.31 22.86 27.46
C ARG A 26 -6.38 21.96 26.24
N ASP A 27 -7.54 21.43 25.88
CA ASP A 27 -7.73 20.57 24.71
C ASP A 27 -7.40 21.29 23.39
N LEU A 28 -7.82 22.55 23.27
CA LEU A 28 -7.52 23.41 22.12
C LEU A 28 -6.01 23.72 21.99
N ASN A 29 -5.30 23.81 23.11
CA ASN A 29 -3.85 24.09 23.13
C ASN A 29 -2.98 22.82 23.07
N ALA A 30 -3.47 21.68 23.59
CA ALA A 30 -2.76 20.41 23.63
C ALA A 30 -2.84 19.65 22.28
N ASN A 31 -3.94 19.83 21.55
CA ASN A 31 -4.20 19.21 20.25
C ASN A 31 -4.17 20.22 19.09
N GLY A 32 -3.58 21.40 19.31
CA GLY A 32 -3.44 22.44 18.29
C GLY A 32 -2.44 22.06 17.19
N PRO A 33 -2.42 22.81 16.06
CA PRO A 33 -1.46 22.64 14.95
C PRO A 33 0.03 22.70 15.34
N GLU A 34 0.32 23.15 16.57
CA GLU A 34 1.66 23.32 17.15
C GLU A 34 2.18 22.05 17.86
N ASP A 35 1.36 21.01 18.08
CA ASP A 35 1.84 19.77 18.70
C ASP A 35 2.74 18.96 17.73
N PRO A 36 4.04 18.78 18.05
CA PRO A 36 4.95 18.05 17.18
C PRO A 36 4.54 16.58 16.96
N PHE A 37 3.88 15.95 17.95
CA PHE A 37 3.38 14.59 17.81
C PHE A 37 2.22 14.54 16.81
N ALA A 38 1.15 15.31 17.04
CA ALA A 38 -0.02 15.35 16.16
C ALA A 38 0.36 15.68 14.70
N ARG A 39 1.29 16.63 14.50
CA ARG A 39 1.77 16.98 13.15
C ARG A 39 2.51 15.84 12.48
N LEU A 40 3.41 15.15 13.19
CA LEU A 40 4.14 14.01 12.64
C LEU A 40 3.21 12.83 12.39
N TYR A 41 2.29 12.57 13.31
CA TYR A 41 1.30 11.50 13.20
C TYR A 41 0.35 11.73 12.00
N ALA A 42 -0.12 12.96 11.79
CA ALA A 42 -0.92 13.30 10.61
C ALA A 42 -0.15 13.19 9.28
N ALA A 43 1.17 13.44 9.29
CA ALA A 43 2.01 13.15 8.13
C ALA A 43 2.16 11.64 7.90
N PHE A 44 2.34 10.88 8.98
CA PHE A 44 2.45 9.42 8.97
C PHE A 44 1.20 8.74 8.42
N GLU A 45 0.01 9.15 8.88
CA GLU A 45 -1.27 8.63 8.38
C GLU A 45 -1.43 8.87 6.88
N ARG A 46 -1.07 10.07 6.39
CA ARG A 46 -1.09 10.36 4.94
C ARG A 46 -0.15 9.44 4.15
N ASP A 47 1.01 9.13 4.70
CA ASP A 47 1.97 8.22 4.07
C ASP A 47 1.49 6.76 4.10
N ILE A 48 0.78 6.33 5.16
CA ILE A 48 0.07 5.04 5.19
C ILE A 48 -1.00 4.97 4.10
N ASP A 49 -1.86 5.99 4.01
CA ASP A 49 -2.94 6.02 3.02
C ASP A 49 -2.38 6.01 1.60
N ALA A 50 -1.29 6.73 1.35
CA ALA A 50 -0.57 6.69 0.08
C ALA A 50 0.01 5.31 -0.23
N ALA A 51 0.49 4.58 0.78
CA ALA A 51 0.97 3.21 0.63
C ALA A 51 -0.14 2.21 0.33
N LEU A 52 -1.30 2.33 1.00
CA LEU A 52 -2.49 1.52 0.75
C LEU A 52 -3.03 1.75 -0.67
N LEU A 53 -3.17 3.00 -1.09
CA LEU A 53 -3.63 3.33 -2.45
C LEU A 53 -2.71 2.76 -3.51
N LYS A 54 -1.39 2.88 -3.33
CA LYS A 54 -0.41 2.31 -4.27
C LYS A 54 -0.42 0.78 -4.28
N SER A 55 -0.66 0.14 -3.14
CA SER A 55 -0.86 -1.31 -3.04
C SER A 55 -2.10 -1.75 -3.82
N GLU A 56 -3.21 -1.03 -3.66
CA GLU A 56 -4.44 -1.31 -4.40
C GLU A 56 -4.24 -1.15 -5.91
N VAL A 57 -3.60 -0.05 -6.34
CA VAL A 57 -3.26 0.17 -7.76
C VAL A 57 -2.38 -0.96 -8.29
N ALA A 58 -1.39 -1.41 -7.52
CA ALA A 58 -0.54 -2.53 -7.91
C ALA A 58 -1.32 -3.85 -8.03
N SER A 59 -2.37 -4.05 -7.22
CA SER A 59 -3.20 -5.27 -7.25
C SER A 59 -4.10 -5.37 -8.49
N VAL A 60 -4.58 -4.23 -9.01
CA VAL A 60 -5.45 -4.18 -10.19
C VAL A 60 -4.69 -3.93 -11.49
N GLU A 61 -3.38 -3.72 -11.41
CA GLU A 61 -2.51 -3.45 -12.55
C GLU A 61 -2.32 -4.70 -13.43
N LYS A 62 -2.58 -4.55 -14.73
CA LYS A 62 -2.51 -5.64 -15.71
C LYS A 62 -1.09 -5.88 -16.20
N ASN A 63 -0.23 -4.86 -16.14
CA ASN A 63 1.15 -4.98 -16.55
C ASN A 63 2.03 -5.43 -15.37
N ARG A 64 2.50 -6.68 -15.39
CA ARG A 64 3.37 -7.27 -14.35
C ARG A 64 4.60 -6.41 -14.02
N ALA A 65 5.22 -5.76 -15.02
CA ALA A 65 6.38 -4.90 -14.79
C ALA A 65 5.99 -3.60 -14.05
N SER A 66 4.84 -3.02 -14.39
CA SER A 66 4.25 -1.86 -13.69
C SER A 66 3.87 -2.22 -12.25
N ALA A 67 3.17 -3.35 -12.07
CA ALA A 67 2.77 -3.87 -10.76
C ALA A 67 4.00 -4.14 -9.86
N ALA A 68 5.08 -4.69 -10.42
CA ALA A 68 6.32 -4.94 -9.68
C ALA A 68 7.02 -3.63 -9.26
N ALA A 69 7.00 -2.60 -10.11
CA ALA A 69 7.54 -1.29 -9.80
C ALA A 69 6.74 -0.58 -8.69
N LEU A 70 5.41 -0.61 -8.78
CA LEU A 70 4.52 -0.07 -7.74
C LEU A 70 4.72 -0.78 -6.40
N ASN A 71 4.77 -2.12 -6.39
CA ASN A 71 5.08 -2.90 -5.19
C ASN A 71 6.47 -2.57 -4.61
N ALA A 72 7.47 -2.27 -5.45
CA ALA A 72 8.77 -1.81 -4.98
C ALA A 72 8.69 -0.44 -4.29
N GLU A 73 7.80 0.45 -4.74
CA GLU A 73 7.55 1.71 -4.06
C GLU A 73 6.82 1.52 -2.74
N VAL A 74 5.84 0.59 -2.67
CA VAL A 74 5.17 0.23 -1.41
C VAL A 74 6.20 -0.25 -0.38
N ARG A 75 7.13 -1.12 -0.76
CA ARG A 75 8.24 -1.55 0.11
C ARG A 75 9.08 -0.37 0.64
N ARG A 76 9.43 0.58 -0.23
CA ARG A 76 10.20 1.77 0.16
C ARG A 76 9.42 2.68 1.10
N MET A 77 8.10 2.81 0.91
CA MET A 77 7.23 3.59 1.80
C MET A 77 7.11 2.91 3.16
N LYS A 78 6.86 1.60 3.22
CA LYS A 78 6.84 0.81 4.47
C LYS A 78 8.14 0.98 5.24
N ALA A 79 9.30 0.90 4.58
CA ALA A 79 10.60 1.10 5.23
C ALA A 79 10.75 2.50 5.85
N ARG A 80 10.36 3.56 5.12
CA ARG A 80 10.38 4.93 5.64
C ARG A 80 9.44 5.11 6.83
N LEU A 81 8.23 4.56 6.76
CA LEU A 81 7.26 4.57 7.85
C LEU A 81 7.85 3.88 9.10
N MET A 82 8.48 2.72 8.95
CA MET A 82 9.13 2.01 10.06
C MET A 82 10.28 2.82 10.70
N GLU A 83 11.01 3.62 9.91
CA GLU A 83 12.07 4.52 10.42
C GLU A 83 11.52 5.71 11.24
N ASP A 84 10.27 6.12 11.01
CA ASP A 84 9.63 7.24 11.70
C ASP A 84 8.92 6.82 13.01
N ILE A 85 8.59 5.54 13.19
CA ILE A 85 7.98 5.01 14.43
C ILE A 85 8.80 5.35 15.68
N PRO A 86 10.13 5.17 15.73
CA PRO A 86 10.93 5.56 16.90
C PRO A 86 10.84 7.05 17.24
N LYS A 87 10.65 7.92 16.23
CA LYS A 87 10.47 9.37 16.45
C LYS A 87 9.11 9.65 17.06
N LEU A 88 8.05 9.01 16.55
CA LEU A 88 6.70 9.08 17.12
C LEU A 88 6.67 8.54 18.55
N ARG A 89 7.33 7.41 18.84
CA ARG A 89 7.44 6.85 20.19
C ARG A 89 8.11 7.82 21.16
N LYS A 90 9.20 8.49 20.73
CA LYS A 90 9.87 9.51 21.55
C LYS A 90 8.96 10.71 21.83
N LEU A 91 8.17 11.15 20.84
CA LEU A 91 7.23 12.26 21.00
C LEU A 91 6.02 11.88 21.86
N ALA A 92 5.54 10.64 21.77
CA ALA A 92 4.46 10.11 22.61
C ALA A 92 4.90 9.96 24.08
N GLN A 93 6.17 9.62 24.31
CA GLN A 93 6.74 9.45 25.65
C GLN A 93 7.34 10.73 26.24
N LYS A 94 7.38 11.83 25.47
CA LYS A 94 7.89 13.11 25.97
C LYS A 94 6.91 13.66 27.01
N LYS A 95 7.05 13.18 28.24
CA LYS A 95 6.60 13.91 29.43
C LYS A 95 7.30 15.26 29.40
N ASP A 96 6.56 16.34 29.62
CA ASP A 96 7.15 17.63 29.94
C ASP A 96 7.82 17.50 31.32
N VAL A 97 9.05 16.97 31.35
CA VAL A 97 9.83 16.67 32.57
C VAL A 97 10.27 17.95 33.31
N ASP A 98 10.03 19.15 32.76
CA ASP A 98 10.49 20.41 33.35
C ASP A 98 9.44 21.19 34.18
N SER A 99 8.27 20.64 34.50
CA SER A 99 7.24 21.40 35.23
C SER A 99 6.68 20.69 36.47
N GLU A 100 7.52 20.59 37.50
CA GLU A 100 7.06 20.28 38.87
C GLU A 100 6.45 21.51 39.57
N LEU A 101 6.44 22.71 38.94
CA LEU A 101 5.94 23.93 39.60
C LEU A 101 4.87 24.74 38.87
N LEU A 102 4.44 24.38 37.65
CA LEU A 102 3.29 25.03 37.00
C LEU A 102 2.49 24.00 36.23
N SER A 103 1.22 23.85 36.60
CA SER A 103 0.20 22.96 36.02
C SER A 103 -0.20 23.28 34.56
N VAL A 104 0.71 23.80 33.73
CA VAL A 104 0.41 24.24 32.36
C VAL A 104 1.41 23.70 31.35
N LYS A 105 1.33 22.38 31.13
CA LYS A 105 1.66 21.69 29.87
C LYS A 105 1.11 20.27 30.00
N GLY A 106 -0.16 20.01 29.74
CA GLY A 106 -0.92 20.24 28.51
C GLY A 106 -1.59 18.92 28.14
N LEU A 107 -0.87 17.80 28.28
CA LEU A 107 -1.42 16.45 28.05
C LEU A 107 -1.86 15.78 29.35
N SER A 108 -3.05 15.18 29.35
CA SER A 108 -3.50 14.32 30.45
C SER A 108 -2.75 12.98 30.40
N ARG A 109 -2.81 12.22 31.50
CA ARG A 109 -2.24 10.85 31.52
C ARG A 109 -2.94 9.96 30.50
N GLU A 110 -4.24 10.14 30.32
CA GLU A 110 -5.08 9.43 29.35
C GLU A 110 -4.66 9.76 27.92
N ASP A 111 -4.33 11.02 27.61
CA ASP A 111 -3.84 11.41 26.28
C ASP A 111 -2.48 10.78 25.96
N ILE A 112 -1.59 10.68 26.95
CA ILE A 112 -0.28 10.05 26.78
C ILE A 112 -0.44 8.55 26.54
N GLU A 113 -1.32 7.88 27.30
CA GLU A 113 -1.63 6.47 27.11
C GLU A 113 -2.24 6.23 25.72
N GLY A 114 -3.23 7.03 25.31
CA GLY A 114 -3.82 6.96 23.97
C GLY A 114 -2.80 7.16 22.84
N ARG A 115 -1.87 8.12 22.98
CA ARG A 115 -0.78 8.30 21.99
C ARG A 115 0.15 7.10 21.92
N ASN A 116 0.46 6.48 23.05
CA ASN A 116 1.30 5.28 23.06
C ASN A 116 0.57 4.10 22.38
N ASP A 117 -0.72 3.91 22.65
CA ASP A 117 -1.53 2.87 22.03
C ASP A 117 -1.58 3.04 20.51
N LEU A 118 -1.80 4.27 20.02
CA LEU A 118 -1.75 4.58 18.59
C LEU A 118 -0.40 4.19 17.98
N VAL A 119 0.72 4.54 18.64
CA VAL A 119 2.06 4.21 18.14
C VAL A 119 2.36 2.71 18.21
N LEU A 120 1.80 1.99 19.20
CA LEU A 120 1.95 0.54 19.34
C LEU A 120 1.26 -0.24 18.22
N ALA A 121 0.15 0.27 17.67
CA ALA A 121 -0.57 -0.35 16.56
C ALA A 121 0.07 -0.10 15.18
N LEU A 122 0.96 0.90 15.04
CA LEU A 122 1.54 1.27 13.74
C LEU A 122 2.38 0.17 13.07
N PRO A 123 3.24 -0.59 13.76
CA PRO A 123 4.04 -1.65 13.13
C PRO A 123 3.18 -2.71 12.44
N GLU A 124 2.16 -3.21 13.13
CA GLU A 124 1.22 -4.21 12.61
C GLU A 124 0.47 -3.66 11.38
N ARG A 125 -0.11 -2.46 11.50
CA ARG A 125 -0.82 -1.80 10.40
C ARG A 125 0.06 -1.58 9.16
N ILE A 126 1.35 -1.30 9.33
CA ILE A 126 2.30 -1.18 8.20
C ILE A 126 2.57 -2.54 7.59
N GLU A 127 2.82 -3.56 8.42
CA GLU A 127 3.12 -4.92 7.96
C GLU A 127 1.96 -5.50 7.13
N GLU A 128 0.71 -5.24 7.52
CA GLU A 128 -0.51 -5.64 6.82
C GLU A 128 -0.64 -5.08 5.40
N ILE A 129 0.04 -3.97 5.07
CA ILE A 129 -0.01 -3.37 3.72
C ILE A 129 0.61 -4.35 2.70
N PRO A 130 -0.16 -4.84 1.71
CA PRO A 130 0.38 -5.75 0.69
C PRO A 130 1.42 -5.03 -0.17
N ASP A 131 2.65 -5.54 -0.19
CA ASP A 131 3.79 -4.92 -0.88
C ASP A 131 4.45 -5.86 -1.91
N GLY A 132 3.75 -6.97 -2.20
CA GLY A 132 4.20 -8.05 -3.07
C GLY A 132 5.40 -8.85 -2.52
N THR A 133 5.88 -8.59 -1.29
CA THR A 133 7.01 -9.34 -0.70
C THR A 133 6.62 -10.73 -0.26
N LEU A 134 5.40 -10.93 0.25
CA LEU A 134 4.90 -12.29 0.56
C LEU A 134 4.84 -13.16 -0.70
N ASN A 135 4.65 -12.54 -1.86
CA ASN A 135 4.67 -13.18 -3.18
C ASN A 135 6.09 -13.27 -3.78
N ALA A 136 7.03 -12.40 -3.37
CA ALA A 136 8.41 -12.37 -3.85
C ALA A 136 9.41 -13.15 -2.96
N ALA A 137 9.08 -13.38 -1.69
CA ALA A 137 9.84 -14.22 -0.77
C ALA A 137 9.76 -15.70 -1.14
N LYS A 138 8.70 -16.12 -1.87
CA LYS A 138 8.65 -17.42 -2.57
C LYS A 138 9.35 -17.44 -3.94
N GLN A 139 9.81 -16.30 -4.49
CA GLN A 139 10.49 -16.24 -5.79
C GLN A 139 11.98 -15.84 -5.73
N THR A 140 12.52 -15.49 -4.56
CA THR A 140 13.91 -15.01 -4.46
C THR A 140 14.74 -15.99 -3.64
N GLY A 141 15.13 -17.08 -4.28
CA GLY A 141 16.28 -17.85 -3.84
C GLY A 141 17.51 -16.94 -3.72
N GLY A 142 18.03 -16.83 -2.51
CA GLY A 142 19.42 -16.49 -2.24
C GLY A 142 19.87 -15.07 -2.63
N TRP A 143 19.56 -14.08 -1.80
CA TRP A 143 20.41 -12.89 -1.69
C TRP A 143 21.08 -12.85 -0.31
N LYS A 144 22.18 -13.62 -0.19
CA LYS A 144 23.13 -13.45 0.91
C LYS A 144 23.90 -12.15 0.67
N THR A 145 23.50 -11.06 1.33
CA THR A 145 24.44 -9.96 1.59
C THR A 145 25.17 -10.25 2.89
N SER A 146 26.43 -10.68 2.77
CA SER A 146 27.39 -10.58 3.86
C SER A 146 27.58 -9.11 4.24
N GLY A 147 27.30 -8.79 5.50
CA GLY A 147 27.56 -7.50 6.12
C GLY A 147 27.78 -7.70 7.61
N SER A 148 29.04 -7.94 7.98
CA SER A 148 29.56 -7.99 9.34
C SER A 148 29.08 -6.80 10.20
N HIS A 149 28.68 -7.03 11.45
CA HIS A 149 29.40 -6.54 12.64
C HIS A 149 28.69 -6.81 13.99
N LYS A 150 29.46 -7.44 14.89
CA LYS A 150 29.64 -7.18 16.34
C LYS A 150 28.53 -7.56 17.34
N ASN A 151 28.82 -8.67 18.03
CA ASN A 151 28.83 -8.84 19.49
C ASN A 151 27.71 -8.13 20.28
N ILE A 152 26.57 -8.80 20.41
CA ILE A 152 25.60 -8.55 21.48
C ILE A 152 25.46 -9.86 22.24
N LYS A 153 26.10 -9.95 23.41
CA LYS A 153 25.93 -11.05 24.35
C LYS A 153 24.65 -10.78 25.16
N PHE A 154 23.62 -11.59 24.95
CA PHE A 154 22.41 -11.60 25.78
C PHE A 154 22.43 -12.92 26.57
N ASP A 155 22.75 -12.86 27.85
CA ASP A 155 22.70 -14.02 28.75
C ASP A 155 21.23 -14.31 29.08
N SER A 156 20.61 -15.24 28.36
CA SER A 156 19.33 -15.91 28.71
C SER A 156 19.16 -17.18 27.86
N SER A 157 19.84 -18.26 28.24
CA SER A 157 19.86 -19.53 27.49
C SER A 157 18.48 -20.21 27.40
N GLU A 158 17.63 -20.07 28.42
CA GLU A 158 16.36 -20.81 28.49
C GLU A 158 15.25 -20.22 27.61
N GLY A 159 15.22 -18.89 27.45
CA GLY A 159 14.26 -18.22 26.55
C GLY A 159 14.61 -18.38 25.07
N LEU A 160 15.89 -18.60 24.76
CA LEU A 160 16.36 -18.79 23.39
C LEU A 160 16.00 -20.18 22.86
N ASP A 161 16.10 -21.22 23.69
CA ASP A 161 15.84 -22.60 23.28
C ASP A 161 14.35 -22.85 23.02
N THR A 162 13.46 -22.23 23.79
CA THR A 162 12.01 -22.28 23.56
C THR A 162 11.60 -21.56 22.27
N LEU A 163 12.18 -20.39 22.00
CA LEU A 163 11.96 -19.66 20.75
C LEU A 163 12.54 -20.41 19.53
N LYS A 164 13.69 -21.08 19.72
CA LYS A 164 14.36 -21.88 18.69
C LYS A 164 13.57 -23.12 18.30
N ASN A 165 12.95 -23.79 19.27
CA ASN A 165 12.12 -24.96 19.00
C ASN A 165 10.81 -24.58 18.30
N LEU A 166 10.17 -23.47 18.71
CA LEU A 166 8.97 -22.95 18.04
C LEU A 166 9.28 -22.47 16.61
N ALA A 167 10.44 -21.83 16.40
CA ALA A 167 10.90 -21.44 15.07
C ALA A 167 11.24 -22.65 14.18
N HIS A 168 11.63 -23.78 14.76
CA HIS A 168 11.94 -25.00 14.03
C HIS A 168 10.66 -25.73 13.57
N ASP A 169 9.66 -25.86 14.45
CA ASP A 169 8.37 -26.48 14.14
C ASP A 169 7.59 -25.69 13.06
N MET A 170 7.65 -24.35 13.09
CA MET A 170 7.06 -23.51 12.04
C MET A 170 7.79 -23.63 10.69
N SER A 171 9.04 -24.10 10.70
CA SER A 171 9.82 -24.30 9.50
C SER A 171 9.55 -25.66 8.84
N GLU A 172 9.06 -26.65 9.59
CA GLU A 172 8.78 -28.01 9.11
C GLU A 172 7.33 -28.18 8.60
N GLU A 173 6.37 -27.48 9.20
CA GLU A 173 4.97 -27.40 8.68
C GLU A 173 4.90 -26.69 7.32
N LEU A 174 5.85 -25.78 7.02
CA LEU A 174 5.90 -25.01 5.77
C LEU A 174 6.36 -25.85 4.55
N ASP A 175 7.09 -26.94 4.77
CA ASP A 175 7.62 -27.81 3.71
C ASP A 175 6.63 -28.90 3.25
N ASN A 176 5.53 -29.13 3.99
CA ASN A 176 4.58 -30.22 3.70
C ASN A 176 3.31 -29.81 2.92
N GLN A 177 3.19 -28.58 2.42
CA GLN A 177 2.13 -28.18 1.47
C GLN A 177 2.69 -27.73 0.12
N VAL A 178 3.28 -28.68 -0.63
CA VAL A 178 4.03 -28.37 -1.86
C VAL A 178 3.30 -28.57 -3.21
N PRO A 179 2.28 -29.41 -3.46
CA PRO A 179 1.86 -29.58 -4.86
C PRO A 179 0.48 -28.96 -5.13
N LEU A 180 0.43 -27.71 -5.63
CA LEU A 180 -0.71 -27.19 -6.45
C LEU A 180 -0.53 -25.77 -7.06
N VAL A 181 0.51 -24.99 -6.71
CA VAL A 181 0.59 -23.56 -7.10
C VAL A 181 1.38 -23.31 -8.40
N ASP A 182 2.43 -24.10 -8.68
CA ASP A 182 3.25 -23.94 -9.90
C ASP A 182 2.49 -24.23 -11.19
N GLU A 183 1.43 -25.04 -11.11
CA GLU A 183 0.60 -25.37 -12.25
C GLU A 183 -0.36 -24.23 -12.63
N ILE A 184 -0.70 -23.35 -11.68
CA ILE A 184 -1.67 -22.27 -11.89
C ILE A 184 -0.98 -21.05 -12.53
N ASP A 185 0.16 -20.62 -12.00
CA ASP A 185 0.91 -19.47 -12.52
C ASP A 185 1.41 -19.71 -13.94
N THR A 186 1.93 -20.92 -14.21
CA THR A 186 2.37 -21.30 -15.56
C THR A 186 1.20 -21.37 -16.56
N LYS A 187 0.00 -21.78 -16.13
CA LYS A 187 -1.19 -21.79 -16.98
C LYS A 187 -1.69 -20.38 -17.29
N VAL A 188 -1.60 -19.42 -16.36
CA VAL A 188 -2.04 -18.03 -16.57
C VAL A 188 -1.09 -17.26 -17.50
N ASP A 189 0.22 -17.41 -17.32
CA ASP A 189 1.22 -16.78 -18.21
C ASP A 189 1.14 -17.36 -19.62
N LYS A 190 0.97 -18.67 -19.73
CA LYS A 190 0.78 -19.35 -21.02
C LYS A 190 -0.49 -18.88 -21.71
N ALA A 191 -1.63 -18.84 -21.01
CA ALA A 191 -2.91 -18.37 -21.57
C ALA A 191 -2.84 -16.92 -22.04
N THR A 192 -2.16 -16.03 -21.30
CA THR A 192 -1.99 -14.63 -21.68
C THR A 192 -1.10 -14.50 -22.93
N SER A 193 -0.01 -15.26 -23.01
CA SER A 193 0.85 -15.32 -24.19
C SER A 193 0.11 -15.86 -25.42
N ASP A 194 -0.72 -16.89 -25.22
CA ASP A 194 -1.53 -17.51 -26.26
C ASP A 194 -2.59 -16.54 -26.77
N ILE A 195 -3.28 -15.81 -25.89
CA ILE A 195 -4.24 -14.76 -26.27
C ILE A 195 -3.55 -13.66 -27.09
N LYS A 196 -2.37 -13.21 -26.69
CA LYS A 196 -1.61 -12.17 -27.41
C LYS A 196 -1.17 -12.64 -28.79
N ASN A 197 -0.63 -13.86 -28.87
CA ASN A 197 -0.21 -14.47 -30.14
C ASN A 197 -1.40 -14.74 -31.07
N THR A 198 -2.54 -15.16 -30.52
CA THR A 198 -3.77 -15.39 -31.29
C THR A 198 -4.31 -14.07 -31.86
N ASN A 199 -4.28 -12.98 -31.10
CA ASN A 199 -4.65 -11.65 -31.62
C ASN A 199 -3.73 -11.17 -32.77
N VAL A 200 -2.43 -11.41 -32.67
CA VAL A 200 -1.48 -11.10 -33.76
C VAL A 200 -1.77 -11.95 -35.00
N ARG A 201 -2.00 -13.26 -34.83
CA ARG A 201 -2.33 -14.18 -35.93
C ARG A 201 -3.66 -13.83 -36.59
N LEU A 202 -4.68 -13.46 -35.81
CA LEU A 202 -5.97 -13.01 -36.33
C LEU A 202 -5.83 -11.73 -37.15
N LYS A 203 -5.07 -10.73 -36.68
CA LYS A 203 -4.77 -9.52 -37.46
C LYS A 203 -4.04 -9.82 -38.76
N GLN A 204 -3.05 -10.71 -38.72
CA GLN A 204 -2.31 -11.11 -39.92
C GLN A 204 -3.20 -11.85 -40.92
N THR A 205 -4.06 -12.75 -40.43
CA THR A 205 -5.04 -13.49 -41.26
C THR A 205 -6.07 -12.54 -41.88
N LEU A 206 -6.59 -11.59 -41.11
CA LEU A 206 -7.51 -10.56 -41.61
C LEU A 206 -6.88 -9.74 -42.75
N ASN A 207 -5.64 -9.29 -42.57
CA ASN A 207 -4.93 -8.53 -43.60
C ASN A 207 -4.66 -9.38 -44.84
N GLN A 208 -4.32 -10.67 -44.66
CA GLN A 208 -4.10 -11.59 -45.77
C GLN A 208 -5.39 -11.87 -46.55
N VAL A 209 -6.52 -12.08 -45.87
CA VAL A 209 -7.84 -12.27 -46.51
C VAL A 209 -8.27 -10.99 -47.24
N ARG A 210 -8.07 -9.82 -46.64
CA ARG A 210 -8.35 -8.54 -47.32
C ARG A 210 -7.52 -8.38 -48.61
N SER A 211 -6.26 -8.79 -48.57
CA SER A 211 -5.37 -8.78 -49.74
C SER A 211 -5.82 -9.76 -50.83
N SER A 212 -6.23 -10.98 -50.47
CA SER A 212 -6.69 -11.97 -51.45
C SER A 212 -7.99 -11.58 -52.14
N HIS A 213 -8.91 -10.92 -51.42
CA HIS A 213 -10.12 -10.36 -52.02
C HIS A 213 -9.79 -9.29 -53.06
N ASN A 214 -8.88 -8.37 -52.75
CA ASN A 214 -8.45 -7.34 -53.69
C ASN A 214 -7.82 -7.97 -54.95
N PHE A 215 -6.95 -8.96 -54.78
CA PHE A 215 -6.33 -9.69 -55.90
C PHE A 215 -7.36 -10.41 -56.79
N CYS A 216 -8.36 -11.05 -56.19
CA CYS A 216 -9.43 -11.72 -56.95
C CYS A 216 -10.29 -10.73 -57.74
N ILE A 217 -10.62 -9.58 -57.13
CA ILE A 217 -11.37 -8.50 -57.79
C ILE A 217 -10.58 -7.97 -58.99
N ASP A 218 -9.26 -7.76 -58.84
CA ASP A 218 -8.42 -7.26 -59.94
C ASP A 218 -8.39 -8.20 -61.15
N ILE A 219 -8.33 -9.53 -60.91
CA ILE A 219 -8.37 -10.53 -61.99
C ILE A 219 -9.71 -10.51 -62.72
N ILE A 220 -10.83 -10.46 -61.99
CA ILE A 220 -12.17 -10.43 -62.60
C ILE A 220 -12.35 -9.15 -63.43
N LEU A 221 -11.91 -8.01 -62.90
CA LEU A 221 -11.97 -6.72 -63.61
C LEU A 221 -11.18 -6.77 -64.92
N LEU A 222 -9.99 -7.38 -64.90
CA LEU A 222 -9.14 -7.56 -66.07
C LEU A 222 -9.82 -8.45 -67.13
N CYS A 223 -10.45 -9.55 -66.73
CA CYS A 223 -11.20 -10.43 -67.63
C CYS A 223 -12.37 -9.70 -68.32
N ILE A 224 -13.11 -8.86 -67.57
CA ILE A 224 -14.21 -8.07 -68.13
C ILE A 224 -13.69 -7.06 -69.15
N ILE A 225 -12.61 -6.34 -68.84
CA ILE A 225 -12.00 -5.37 -69.75
C ILE A 225 -11.54 -6.05 -71.04
N LEU A 226 -10.85 -7.20 -70.95
CA LEU A 226 -10.41 -7.97 -72.11
C LEU A 226 -11.58 -8.47 -72.97
N GLY A 227 -12.69 -8.87 -72.35
CA GLY A 227 -13.92 -9.27 -73.05
C GLY A 227 -14.53 -8.11 -73.85
N ILE A 228 -14.61 -6.92 -73.26
CA ILE A 228 -15.11 -5.71 -73.93
C ILE A 228 -14.20 -5.32 -75.10
N VAL A 229 -12.88 -5.34 -74.90
CA VAL A 229 -11.91 -5.05 -75.98
C VAL A 229 -12.07 -6.05 -77.12
N SER A 230 -12.14 -7.35 -76.81
CA SER A 230 -12.31 -8.39 -77.84
C SER A 230 -13.64 -8.28 -78.59
N TYR A 231 -14.71 -7.81 -77.93
CA TYR A 231 -16.00 -7.55 -78.56
C TYR A 231 -15.96 -6.35 -79.52
N LEU A 232 -15.24 -5.28 -79.15
CA LEU A 232 -15.11 -4.07 -79.97
C LEU A 232 -14.18 -4.27 -81.18
N TYR A 233 -13.23 -5.19 -81.11
CA TYR A 233 -12.29 -5.51 -82.19
C TYR A 233 -12.75 -6.66 -83.10
N LYS A 234 -13.95 -7.22 -82.87
CA LYS A 234 -14.58 -8.22 -83.72
C LYS A 234 -15.68 -7.59 -84.56
#